data_AF-A0A7C2Z865-F1
#
_entry.id   AF-A0A7C2Z865-F1
#
_cell.length_a   1.000
_cell.length_b   1.000
_cell.length_c   1.000
_cell.angle_alpha   90.00
_cell.angle_beta   90.00
_cell.angle_gamma   90.00
#
_symmetry.space_group_name_H-M   'P 1'
#
loop_
_entity.id
_entity.type
_entity.pdbx_description
1 polymer ?
#
loop_
_entity_poly.entity_id
_entity_poly.type
_entity_poly.pdbx_seq_one_letter_code
_entity_poly.pdbx_strand_id
1 'polypeptide(L)'
;MDKQPLSIKVIAIAIGAALYALGAMITEYTASPFGVGQFRPAVIIPGFFAIFFGPLVGGLSAALGTNTAAMLTNGNLLLSLMAGVPGNFVGFYLYGYMLRKFTWRKFVWATLISLFIGNLIAGLGVVSYYSLFIHGLSVETIRGWAVSLGLTAWWLITMLPFMYLALPPLLKVGAKAFPNLAPLGLKTSDELPPLDTFLSLFLPGLALLSFGILIAVRPSLGVYMMGLYKNASAFAYALKVMFIAGGAMLMVIGVAVLFALKGKRATAQSNLT
;
A
#
# COMPACT_ATOMS: atom_id res chain seq x y z
N MET A 1 -7.91 5.99 21.28
CA MET A 1 -7.58 6.71 20.02
C MET A 1 -8.27 8.06 19.96
N ASP A 2 -9.60 8.17 20.10
CA ASP A 2 -10.28 9.48 19.96
C ASP A 2 -10.03 10.49 21.11
N LYS A 3 -9.56 10.04 22.29
CA LYS A 3 -9.37 10.87 23.50
C LYS A 3 -8.08 11.71 23.55
N GLN A 4 -7.18 11.60 22.56
CA GLN A 4 -5.96 12.41 22.55
C GLN A 4 -6.29 13.90 22.35
N PRO A 5 -5.59 14.82 23.05
CA PRO A 5 -5.79 16.26 22.85
C PRO A 5 -5.43 16.65 21.42
N LEU A 6 -6.08 17.72 20.94
CA LEU A 6 -5.91 18.21 19.58
C LEU A 6 -4.44 18.53 19.26
N SER A 7 -3.70 19.10 20.20
CA SER A 7 -2.27 19.43 20.04
C SER A 7 -1.42 18.21 19.69
N ILE A 8 -1.62 17.07 20.36
CA ILE A 8 -0.91 15.83 20.05
C ILE A 8 -1.26 15.33 18.65
N LYS A 9 -2.54 15.40 18.26
CA LYS A 9 -2.98 14.99 16.91
C LYS A 9 -2.32 15.85 15.83
N VAL A 10 -2.26 17.17 16.03
CA VAL A 10 -1.64 18.11 15.09
C VAL A 10 -0.14 17.84 14.95
N ILE A 11 0.58 17.66 16.07
CA ILE A 11 2.01 17.34 16.05
C ILE A 11 2.25 15.99 15.35
N ALA A 12 1.44 14.98 15.65
CA ALA A 12 1.55 13.66 15.02
C ALA A 12 1.29 13.72 13.51
N ILE A 13 0.34 14.54 13.05
CA ILE A 13 0.10 14.79 11.61
C ILE A 13 1.35 15.42 10.98
N ALA A 14 1.91 16.46 11.59
CA ALA A 14 3.07 17.16 11.04
C ALA A 14 4.30 16.25 10.93
N ILE A 15 4.63 15.50 12.00
CA ILE A 15 5.75 14.56 12.02
C ILE A 15 5.49 13.41 11.03
N GLY A 16 4.28 12.83 11.04
CA GLY A 16 3.91 11.74 10.15
C GLY A 16 3.99 12.15 8.68
N ALA A 17 3.51 13.34 8.34
CA ALA A 17 3.61 13.90 6.99
C ALA A 17 5.07 14.14 6.57
N ALA A 18 5.88 14.74 7.44
CA ALA A 18 7.30 15.00 7.15
C ALA A 18 8.08 13.69 6.92
N LEU A 19 7.92 12.71 7.83
CA LEU A 19 8.57 11.41 7.69
C LEU A 19 8.10 10.66 6.45
N TYR A 20 6.80 10.70 6.15
CA TYR A 20 6.27 10.04 4.96
C TYR A 20 6.75 10.71 3.68
N ALA A 21 6.83 12.05 3.65
CA ALA A 21 7.41 12.79 2.54
C ALA A 21 8.86 12.37 2.29
N LEU A 22 9.71 12.37 3.33
CA LEU A 22 11.11 11.95 3.22
C LEU A 22 11.23 10.50 2.70
N GLY A 23 10.46 9.59 3.28
CA GLY A 23 10.45 8.19 2.85
C GLY A 23 9.99 8.01 1.41
N ALA A 24 8.98 8.77 0.96
CA ALA A 24 8.49 8.74 -0.41
C ALA A 24 9.50 9.32 -1.40
N MET A 25 10.19 10.40 -1.04
CA MET A 25 11.22 11.04 -1.88
C MET A 25 12.40 10.10 -2.16
N ILE A 26 12.81 9.29 -1.18
CA ILE A 26 13.91 8.32 -1.35
C ILE A 26 13.60 7.29 -2.46
N THR A 27 12.33 6.89 -2.60
CA THR A 27 11.91 5.87 -3.57
C THR A 27 11.21 6.46 -4.80
N GLU A 28 11.16 7.78 -4.91
CA GLU A 28 10.43 8.49 -5.97
C GLU A 28 10.99 8.25 -7.38
N TYR A 29 12.24 7.84 -7.51
CA TYR A 29 12.86 7.58 -8.81
C TYR A 29 12.50 6.20 -9.40
N THR A 30 11.73 5.39 -8.68
CA THR A 30 11.34 4.05 -9.10
C THR A 30 9.88 4.01 -9.55
N ALA A 31 9.69 4.42 -10.81
CA ALA A 31 8.39 4.52 -11.44
C ALA A 31 7.79 3.16 -11.80
N SER A 32 6.46 3.10 -11.76
CA SER A 32 5.70 1.97 -12.29
C SER A 32 5.93 1.82 -13.80
N PRO A 33 5.54 0.68 -14.39
CA PRO A 33 5.54 0.50 -15.84
C PRO A 33 4.71 1.55 -16.60
N PHE A 34 3.79 2.26 -15.91
CA PHE A 34 2.97 3.33 -16.47
C PHE A 34 3.63 4.71 -16.42
N GLY A 35 4.87 4.82 -15.90
CA GLY A 35 5.63 6.08 -15.88
C GLY A 35 5.13 7.10 -14.87
N VAL A 36 4.03 6.76 -14.19
CA VAL A 36 3.43 7.47 -13.09
C VAL A 36 3.20 6.51 -11.94
N GLY A 37 3.29 7.02 -10.72
CA GLY A 37 3.18 6.19 -9.53
C GLY A 37 4.51 5.51 -9.18
N GLN A 38 4.95 5.76 -7.96
CA GLN A 38 6.27 5.35 -7.48
C GLN A 38 6.18 4.13 -6.57
N PHE A 39 7.29 3.40 -6.43
CA PHE A 39 7.49 2.45 -5.35
C PHE A 39 7.35 3.17 -4.00
N ARG A 40 6.53 2.63 -3.09
CA ARG A 40 6.18 3.33 -1.84
C ARG A 40 6.21 2.40 -0.62
N PRO A 41 7.37 1.88 -0.22
CA PRO A 41 7.49 1.13 1.04
C PRO A 41 7.25 2.02 2.27
N ALA A 42 7.43 3.34 2.13
CA ALA A 42 7.24 4.33 3.19
C ALA A 42 5.81 4.40 3.75
N VAL A 43 4.82 3.72 3.12
CA VAL A 43 3.44 3.57 3.62
C VAL A 43 3.33 3.03 5.04
N ILE A 44 4.36 2.34 5.53
CA ILE A 44 4.45 1.90 6.91
C ILE A 44 4.39 3.07 7.91
N ILE A 45 4.84 4.28 7.51
CA ILE A 45 4.84 5.47 8.36
C ILE A 45 3.41 5.93 8.63
N PRO A 46 2.59 6.35 7.63
CA PRO A 46 1.21 6.72 7.90
C PRO A 46 0.39 5.53 8.44
N GLY A 47 0.76 4.28 8.13
CA GLY A 47 0.19 3.09 8.76
C GLY A 47 0.43 3.03 10.28
N PHE A 48 1.64 3.33 10.74
CA PHE A 48 1.96 3.45 12.17
C PHE A 48 1.14 4.56 12.82
N PHE A 49 1.12 5.75 12.20
CA PHE A 49 0.39 6.91 12.73
C PHE A 49 -1.13 6.70 12.77
N ALA A 50 -1.70 6.01 11.78
CA ALA A 50 -3.10 5.59 11.77
C ALA A 50 -3.45 4.72 12.99
N ILE A 51 -2.56 3.81 13.38
CA ILE A 51 -2.77 2.86 14.48
C ILE A 51 -2.57 3.52 15.85
N PHE A 52 -1.57 4.39 16.01
CA PHE A 52 -1.26 5.01 17.31
C PHE A 52 -2.11 6.24 17.61
N PHE A 53 -2.41 7.05 16.58
CA PHE A 53 -3.03 8.36 16.75
C PHE A 53 -4.42 8.46 16.11
N GLY A 54 -4.82 7.46 15.33
CA GLY A 54 -6.18 7.31 14.82
C GLY A 54 -6.35 7.63 13.33
N PRO A 55 -7.58 7.40 12.82
CA PRO A 55 -7.91 7.45 11.40
C PRO A 55 -7.50 8.78 10.74
N LEU A 56 -7.91 9.89 11.36
CA LEU A 56 -7.69 11.23 10.82
C LEU A 56 -6.19 11.57 10.77
N VAL A 57 -5.43 11.17 11.79
CA VAL A 57 -3.99 11.43 11.85
C VAL A 57 -3.26 10.65 10.76
N GLY A 58 -3.56 9.36 10.60
CA GLY A 58 -2.99 8.55 9.53
C GLY A 58 -3.33 9.07 8.13
N GLY A 59 -4.62 9.37 7.89
CA GLY A 59 -5.10 9.92 6.62
C GLY A 59 -4.44 11.25 6.26
N LEU A 60 -4.41 12.22 7.18
CA LEU A 60 -3.80 13.53 6.94
C LEU A 60 -2.28 13.44 6.79
N SER A 61 -1.60 12.61 7.61
CA SER A 61 -0.16 12.37 7.46
C SER A 61 0.17 11.85 6.06
N ALA A 62 -0.61 10.88 5.58
CA ALA A 62 -0.40 10.28 4.27
C ALA A 62 -0.68 11.26 3.11
N ALA A 63 -1.78 12.01 3.23
CA ALA A 63 -2.20 13.00 2.23
C ALA A 63 -1.19 14.14 2.10
N LEU A 64 -0.86 14.78 3.22
CA LEU A 64 0.09 15.89 3.26
C LEU A 64 1.48 15.42 2.85
N GLY A 65 1.96 14.30 3.40
CA GLY A 65 3.28 13.77 3.07
C GLY A 65 3.43 13.41 1.59
N THR A 66 2.40 12.79 0.98
CA THR A 66 2.41 12.51 -0.47
C THR A 66 2.46 13.79 -1.29
N ASN A 67 1.67 14.79 -0.90
CA ASN A 67 1.65 16.06 -1.61
C ASN A 67 2.98 16.80 -1.53
N THR A 68 3.56 16.85 -0.32
CA THR A 68 4.87 17.46 -0.09
C THR A 68 5.95 16.75 -0.90
N ALA A 69 5.98 15.41 -0.91
CA ALA A 69 6.93 14.67 -1.74
C ALA A 69 6.79 15.05 -3.23
N ALA A 70 5.56 14.97 -3.77
CA ALA A 70 5.31 15.30 -5.17
C ALA A 70 5.72 16.74 -5.54
N MET A 71 5.44 17.71 -4.67
CA MET A 71 5.86 19.11 -4.86
C MET A 71 7.39 19.26 -4.94
N LEU A 72 8.13 18.51 -4.13
CA LEU A 72 9.57 18.66 -3.98
C LEU A 72 10.40 17.88 -5.01
N THR A 73 9.82 16.87 -5.67
CA THR A 73 10.58 15.97 -6.55
C THR A 73 10.17 16.03 -8.02
N ASN A 74 8.88 15.98 -8.30
CA ASN A 74 8.34 15.87 -9.66
C ASN A 74 7.54 17.10 -10.08
N GLY A 75 7.28 18.04 -9.14
CA GLY A 75 6.57 19.29 -9.38
C GLY A 75 5.08 19.14 -9.74
N ASN A 76 4.56 17.91 -9.85
CA ASN A 76 3.19 17.64 -10.29
C ASN A 76 2.20 17.71 -9.12
N LEU A 77 2.08 18.92 -8.55
CA LEU A 77 1.11 19.23 -7.48
C LEU A 77 -0.31 18.83 -7.89
N LEU A 78 -0.73 19.16 -9.11
CA LEU A 78 -2.10 18.91 -9.56
C LEU A 78 -2.43 17.42 -9.66
N LEU A 79 -1.51 16.60 -10.21
CA LEU A 79 -1.67 15.15 -10.23
C LEU A 79 -1.74 14.58 -8.82
N SER A 80 -0.90 15.06 -7.91
CA SER A 80 -0.94 14.64 -6.51
C SER A 80 -2.28 14.98 -5.85
N LEU A 81 -2.81 16.19 -6.05
CA LEU A 81 -4.10 16.61 -5.50
C LEU A 81 -5.28 15.78 -6.03
N MET A 82 -5.21 15.33 -7.29
CA MET A 82 -6.27 14.50 -7.90
C MET A 82 -6.15 13.01 -7.58
N ALA A 83 -4.93 12.50 -7.41
CA ALA A 83 -4.67 11.08 -7.27
C ALA A 83 -4.07 10.72 -5.90
N GLY A 84 -2.87 11.22 -5.64
CA GLY A 84 -2.08 10.85 -4.47
C GLY A 84 -2.77 11.22 -3.15
N VAL A 85 -3.19 12.47 -3.01
CA VAL A 85 -3.83 13.03 -1.81
C VAL A 85 -5.12 12.29 -1.45
N PRO A 86 -6.14 12.19 -2.33
CA PRO A 86 -7.39 11.51 -1.97
C PRO A 86 -7.18 10.02 -1.71
N GLY A 87 -6.38 9.33 -2.52
CA GLY A 87 -6.11 7.90 -2.34
C GLY A 87 -5.40 7.59 -1.02
N ASN A 88 -4.37 8.38 -0.68
CA ASN A 88 -3.67 8.22 0.60
C ASN A 88 -4.56 8.61 1.79
N PHE A 89 -5.30 9.72 1.70
CA PHE A 89 -6.21 10.11 2.78
C PHE A 89 -7.21 9.01 3.08
N VAL A 90 -7.97 8.56 2.07
CA VAL A 90 -9.04 7.57 2.25
C VAL A 90 -8.45 6.22 2.67
N GLY A 91 -7.37 5.78 2.04
CA GLY A 91 -6.70 4.52 2.40
C GLY A 91 -6.30 4.48 3.87
N PHE A 92 -5.53 5.45 4.35
CA PHE A 92 -5.05 5.44 5.73
C PHE A 92 -6.09 5.82 6.77
N TYR A 93 -7.09 6.63 6.39
CA TYR A 93 -8.26 6.88 7.23
C TYR A 93 -9.03 5.56 7.45
N LEU A 94 -9.36 4.85 6.38
CA LEU A 94 -10.08 3.59 6.45
C LEU A 94 -9.28 2.54 7.25
N TYR A 95 -7.97 2.47 7.01
CA TYR A 95 -7.05 1.61 7.75
C TYR A 95 -7.11 1.84 9.27
N GLY A 96 -6.92 3.09 9.70
CA GLY A 96 -7.00 3.46 11.11
C GLY A 96 -8.39 3.23 11.71
N TYR A 97 -9.45 3.42 10.91
CA TYR A 97 -10.83 3.22 11.34
C TYR A 97 -11.11 1.74 11.66
N MET A 98 -10.73 0.83 10.75
CA MET A 98 -10.88 -0.62 10.94
C MET A 98 -10.07 -1.15 12.14
N LEU A 99 -9.00 -0.46 12.52
CA LEU A 99 -8.09 -0.84 13.59
C LEU A 99 -8.32 -0.16 14.94
N ARG A 100 -9.43 0.59 15.10
CA ARG A 100 -9.83 1.16 16.40
C ARG A 100 -9.91 0.16 17.55
N LYS A 101 -10.26 -1.10 17.23
CA LYS A 101 -10.20 -2.25 18.14
C LYS A 101 -9.20 -3.25 17.58
N PHE A 102 -7.92 -3.01 17.86
CA PHE A 102 -6.81 -3.70 17.20
C PHE A 102 -6.81 -5.20 17.52
N THR A 103 -6.63 -6.00 16.48
CA THR A 103 -6.20 -7.40 16.57
C THR A 103 -5.29 -7.67 15.37
N TRP A 104 -4.36 -8.62 15.48
CA TRP A 104 -3.49 -8.96 14.35
C TRP A 104 -4.25 -9.50 13.14
N ARG A 105 -5.40 -10.15 13.34
CA ARG A 105 -6.30 -10.56 12.25
C ARG A 105 -6.93 -9.37 11.55
N LYS A 106 -7.43 -8.39 12.30
CA LYS A 106 -7.93 -7.15 11.70
C LYS A 106 -6.82 -6.39 10.99
N PHE A 107 -5.61 -6.33 11.56
CA PHE A 107 -4.46 -5.70 10.92
C PHE A 107 -4.24 -6.25 9.51
N VAL A 108 -4.16 -7.58 9.36
CA VAL A 108 -3.93 -8.23 8.06
C VAL A 108 -4.98 -7.83 7.02
N TRP A 109 -6.27 -8.00 7.34
CA TRP A 109 -7.36 -7.72 6.41
C TRP A 109 -7.57 -6.22 6.19
N ALA A 110 -7.39 -5.41 7.23
CA ALA A 110 -7.45 -3.96 7.15
C ALA A 110 -6.39 -3.45 6.18
N THR A 111 -5.15 -3.93 6.26
CA THR A 111 -4.07 -3.56 5.34
C THR A 111 -4.47 -3.86 3.89
N LEU A 112 -4.93 -5.08 3.60
CA LEU A 112 -5.28 -5.46 2.23
C LEU A 112 -6.43 -4.59 1.68
N ILE A 113 -7.51 -4.45 2.44
CA ILE A 113 -8.70 -3.70 2.04
C ILE A 113 -8.36 -2.21 1.85
N SER A 114 -7.66 -1.61 2.82
CA SER A 114 -7.36 -0.18 2.78
C SER A 114 -6.36 0.17 1.70
N LEU A 115 -5.34 -0.66 1.47
CA LEU A 115 -4.39 -0.46 0.37
C LEU A 115 -5.10 -0.63 -0.97
N PHE A 116 -5.94 -1.65 -1.13
CA PHE A 116 -6.71 -1.81 -2.37
C PHE A 116 -7.57 -0.59 -2.67
N ILE A 117 -8.39 -0.15 -1.71
CA ILE A 117 -9.28 1.01 -1.88
C ILE A 117 -8.50 2.30 -2.11
N GLY A 118 -7.48 2.58 -1.29
CA GLY A 118 -6.68 3.80 -1.42
C GLY A 118 -5.93 3.85 -2.76
N ASN A 119 -5.35 2.73 -3.18
CA ASN A 119 -4.64 2.63 -4.45
C ASN A 119 -5.58 2.67 -5.66
N LEU A 120 -6.81 2.16 -5.54
CA LEU A 120 -7.84 2.29 -6.58
C LEU A 120 -8.26 3.75 -6.77
N ILE A 121 -8.51 4.47 -5.67
CA ILE A 121 -8.82 5.90 -5.71
C ILE A 121 -7.66 6.67 -6.35
N ALA A 122 -6.42 6.36 -5.98
CA ALA A 122 -5.25 6.97 -6.60
C ALA A 122 -5.15 6.64 -8.09
N GLY A 123 -5.34 5.38 -8.48
CA GLY A 123 -5.31 4.94 -9.88
C GLY A 123 -6.38 5.64 -10.73
N LEU A 124 -7.61 5.71 -10.23
CA LEU A 124 -8.70 6.46 -10.86
C LEU A 124 -8.36 7.94 -10.97
N GLY A 125 -7.79 8.54 -9.92
CA GLY A 125 -7.36 9.94 -9.94
C GLY A 125 -6.27 10.23 -10.97
N VAL A 126 -5.34 9.29 -11.19
CA VAL A 126 -4.37 9.39 -12.29
C VAL A 126 -5.11 9.42 -13.62
N VAL A 127 -6.04 8.49 -13.85
CA VAL A 127 -6.79 8.43 -15.11
C VAL A 127 -7.65 9.68 -15.32
N SER A 128 -8.30 10.18 -14.26
CA SER A 128 -9.04 11.44 -14.31
C SER A 128 -8.15 12.63 -14.65
N TYR A 129 -6.95 12.72 -14.08
CA TYR A 129 -5.99 13.77 -14.43
C TYR A 129 -5.61 13.70 -15.92
N TYR A 130 -5.29 12.51 -16.44
CA TYR A 130 -4.99 12.34 -17.86
C TYR A 130 -6.20 12.69 -18.75
N SER A 131 -7.41 12.34 -18.33
CA SER A 131 -8.64 12.66 -19.05
C SER A 131 -8.89 14.17 -19.18
N LEU A 132 -8.60 14.93 -18.13
CA LEU A 132 -8.90 16.35 -18.06
C LEU A 132 -7.79 17.23 -18.63
N PHE A 133 -6.52 16.84 -18.50
CA PHE A 133 -5.38 17.74 -18.75
C PHE A 133 -4.43 17.31 -19.87
N ILE A 134 -4.27 16.00 -20.12
CA ILE A 134 -3.31 15.50 -21.13
C ILE A 134 -4.03 14.93 -22.36
N HIS A 135 -5.28 14.51 -22.19
CA HIS A 135 -6.11 13.79 -23.16
C HIS A 135 -5.54 12.41 -23.54
N GLY A 136 -6.41 11.47 -23.93
CA GLY A 136 -6.03 10.12 -24.39
C GLY A 136 -6.28 8.96 -23.43
N LEU A 137 -6.77 9.24 -22.21
CA LEU A 137 -7.25 8.23 -21.25
C LEU A 137 -8.51 8.75 -20.54
N SER A 138 -9.50 7.90 -20.28
CA SER A 138 -10.75 8.31 -19.61
C SER A 138 -11.28 7.20 -18.70
N VAL A 139 -11.81 7.60 -17.53
CA VAL A 139 -12.45 6.69 -16.56
C VAL A 139 -13.74 6.06 -17.10
N GLU A 140 -14.32 6.61 -18.15
CA GLU A 140 -15.51 6.06 -18.82
C GLU A 140 -15.17 4.89 -19.77
N THR A 141 -13.89 4.60 -19.96
CA THR A 141 -13.42 3.58 -20.90
C THR A 141 -12.88 2.36 -20.18
N ILE A 142 -13.04 1.18 -20.78
CA ILE A 142 -12.43 -0.07 -20.30
C ILE A 142 -10.90 0.09 -20.18
N ARG A 143 -10.28 0.85 -21.09
CA ARG A 143 -8.84 1.16 -21.03
C ARG A 143 -8.46 1.95 -19.77
N GLY A 144 -9.24 2.98 -19.41
CA GLY A 144 -9.00 3.75 -18.19
C GLY A 144 -9.14 2.90 -16.92
N TRP A 145 -10.15 2.03 -16.86
CA TRP A 145 -10.27 1.07 -15.75
C TRP A 145 -9.09 0.09 -15.69
N ALA A 146 -8.65 -0.42 -16.84
CA ALA A 146 -7.51 -1.33 -16.90
C ALA A 146 -6.22 -0.64 -16.40
N VAL A 147 -5.96 0.61 -16.79
CA VAL A 147 -4.81 1.39 -16.28
C VAL A 147 -4.95 1.66 -14.78
N SER A 148 -6.13 2.03 -14.31
CA SER A 148 -6.39 2.28 -12.88
C SER A 148 -6.12 1.04 -12.04
N LEU A 149 -6.58 -0.13 -12.49
CA LEU A 149 -6.34 -1.42 -11.84
C LEU A 149 -4.88 -1.87 -11.95
N GLY A 150 -4.20 -1.56 -13.07
CA GLY A 150 -2.77 -1.81 -13.23
C GLY A 150 -1.91 -1.02 -12.24
N LEU A 151 -2.22 0.27 -12.05
CA LEU A 151 -1.60 1.10 -11.02
C LEU A 151 -1.95 0.61 -9.61
N THR A 152 -3.21 0.23 -9.38
CA THR A 152 -3.65 -0.37 -8.11
C THR A 152 -2.82 -1.61 -7.76
N ALA A 153 -2.64 -2.50 -8.74
CA ALA A 153 -1.83 -3.70 -8.62
C ALA A 153 -0.37 -3.39 -8.34
N TRP A 154 0.23 -2.44 -9.08
CA TRP A 154 1.61 -2.00 -8.85
C TRP A 154 1.84 -1.58 -7.39
N TRP A 155 1.01 -0.70 -6.85
CA TRP A 155 1.14 -0.26 -5.47
C TRP A 155 0.83 -1.37 -4.48
N LEU A 156 -0.16 -2.23 -4.75
CA LEU A 156 -0.46 -3.35 -3.86
C LEU A 156 0.72 -4.32 -3.75
N ILE A 157 1.30 -4.74 -4.88
CA ILE A 157 2.48 -5.62 -4.94
C ILE A 157 3.64 -5.03 -4.12
N THR A 158 3.85 -3.73 -4.25
CA THR A 158 5.02 -3.05 -3.70
C THR A 158 4.86 -2.56 -2.26
N MET A 159 3.63 -2.43 -1.77
CA MET A 159 3.34 -1.94 -0.41
C MET A 159 3.04 -3.09 0.57
N LEU A 160 2.31 -4.11 0.11
CA LEU A 160 1.77 -5.16 0.98
C LEU A 160 2.87 -5.94 1.73
N PRO A 161 4.02 -6.32 1.12
CA PRO A 161 5.11 -6.97 1.85
C PRO A 161 5.65 -6.13 3.01
N PHE A 162 5.84 -4.83 2.81
CA PHE A 162 6.40 -3.93 3.85
C PHE A 162 5.43 -3.76 5.01
N MET A 163 4.13 -3.70 4.72
CA MET A 163 3.11 -3.67 5.77
C MET A 163 3.11 -4.92 6.63
N TYR A 164 3.53 -6.08 6.13
CA TYR A 164 3.58 -7.32 6.93
C TYR A 164 4.96 -7.64 7.51
N LEU A 165 6.03 -7.16 6.89
CA LEU A 165 7.39 -7.47 7.33
C LEU A 165 8.00 -6.36 8.19
N ALA A 166 7.77 -5.08 7.86
CA ALA A 166 8.41 -3.95 8.52
C ALA A 166 7.51 -3.26 9.57
N LEU A 167 6.21 -3.11 9.28
CA LEU A 167 5.30 -2.44 10.20
C LEU A 167 5.08 -3.21 11.52
N PRO A 168 4.93 -4.55 11.58
CA PRO A 168 4.69 -5.23 12.85
C PRO A 168 5.83 -5.08 13.87
N PRO A 169 7.12 -5.24 13.50
CA PRO A 169 8.22 -4.89 14.40
C PRO A 169 8.16 -3.44 14.88
N LEU A 170 7.86 -2.48 13.99
CA LEU A 170 7.75 -1.07 14.35
C LEU A 170 6.63 -0.81 15.35
N LEU A 171 5.46 -1.43 15.17
CA LEU A 171 4.35 -1.34 16.12
C LEU A 171 4.72 -1.91 17.49
N LYS A 172 5.43 -3.05 17.51
CA LYS A 172 5.88 -3.68 18.77
C LYS A 172 6.88 -2.80 19.51
N VAL A 173 7.83 -2.20 18.80
CA VAL A 173 8.82 -1.27 19.39
C VAL A 173 8.12 0.00 19.87
N GLY A 174 7.24 0.59 19.06
CA GLY A 174 6.48 1.78 19.44
C GLY A 174 5.60 1.54 20.67
N ALA A 175 4.98 0.36 20.79
CA ALA A 175 4.15 0.01 21.94
C ALA A 175 4.97 -0.19 23.23
N LYS A 176 6.21 -0.68 23.11
CA LYS A 176 7.15 -0.77 24.24
C LYS A 176 7.67 0.61 24.65
N ALA A 177 8.01 1.46 23.68
CA ALA A 177 8.55 2.79 23.94
C ALA A 177 7.48 3.77 24.47
N PHE A 178 6.24 3.65 24.00
CA PHE A 178 5.14 4.54 24.37
C PHE A 178 3.88 3.77 24.80
N PRO A 179 3.90 3.09 25.97
CA PRO A 179 2.79 2.22 26.39
C PRO A 179 1.44 2.94 26.49
N ASN A 180 1.44 4.20 26.93
CA ASN A 180 0.23 5.02 27.07
C ASN A 180 -0.40 5.42 25.71
N LEU A 181 0.37 5.35 24.63
CA LEU A 181 -0.10 5.65 23.27
C LEU A 181 -0.40 4.38 22.46
N ALA A 182 -0.04 3.20 22.98
CA ALA A 182 -0.24 1.95 22.29
C ALA A 182 -1.75 1.68 22.06
N PRO A 183 -2.13 1.16 20.88
CA PRO A 183 -3.51 0.82 20.60
C PRO A 183 -4.01 -0.30 21.53
N LEU A 184 -5.25 -0.17 22.00
CA LEU A 184 -5.91 -1.20 22.80
C LEU A 184 -6.00 -2.51 21.99
N GLY A 185 -5.51 -3.61 22.59
CA GLY A 185 -5.52 -4.94 21.99
C GLY A 185 -4.24 -5.33 21.24
N LEU A 186 -3.29 -4.41 21.06
CA LEU A 186 -1.96 -4.78 20.55
C LEU A 186 -1.14 -5.45 21.65
N LYS A 187 -0.97 -6.77 21.52
CA LYS A 187 -0.06 -7.56 22.33
C LYS A 187 1.27 -7.70 21.60
N THR A 188 2.36 -7.27 22.24
CA THR A 188 3.70 -7.27 21.64
C THR A 188 4.30 -8.67 21.51
N SER A 189 3.83 -9.63 22.32
CA SER A 189 4.15 -11.06 22.25
C SER A 189 3.54 -11.75 21.04
N ASP A 190 2.39 -11.24 20.57
CA ASP A 190 1.62 -11.92 19.53
C ASP A 190 2.30 -11.74 18.17
N GLU A 191 2.17 -12.76 17.33
CA GLU A 191 2.60 -12.74 15.94
C GLU A 191 1.39 -12.60 15.01
N LEU A 192 1.66 -12.26 13.75
CA LEU A 192 0.63 -12.24 12.71
C LEU A 192 -0.09 -13.61 12.63
N PRO A 193 -1.41 -13.63 12.35
CA PRO A 193 -2.13 -14.89 12.13
C PRO A 193 -1.63 -15.56 10.85
N PRO A 194 -1.05 -16.78 10.91
CA PRO A 194 -0.37 -17.39 9.78
C PRO A 194 -1.28 -17.57 8.56
N LEU A 195 -2.50 -18.09 8.78
CA LEU A 195 -3.43 -18.40 7.70
C LEU A 195 -3.98 -17.12 7.05
N ASP A 196 -4.44 -16.15 7.84
CA ASP A 196 -4.95 -14.89 7.27
C ASP A 196 -3.83 -14.14 6.51
N THR A 197 -2.60 -14.13 7.03
CA THR A 197 -1.45 -13.48 6.37
C THR A 197 -1.05 -14.20 5.08
N PHE A 198 -1.10 -15.53 5.09
CA PHE A 198 -0.92 -16.33 3.88
C PHE A 198 -1.98 -15.97 2.84
N LEU A 199 -3.26 -16.02 3.20
CA LEU A 199 -4.36 -15.76 2.27
C LEU A 199 -4.35 -14.35 1.71
N SER A 200 -4.01 -13.34 2.53
CA SER A 200 -3.98 -11.94 2.10
C SER A 200 -2.84 -11.64 1.12
N LEU A 201 -1.76 -12.44 1.12
CA LEU A 201 -0.68 -12.36 0.13
C LEU A 201 -0.94 -13.27 -1.07
N PHE A 202 -1.34 -14.51 -0.82
CA PHE A 202 -1.43 -15.57 -1.82
C PHE A 202 -2.58 -15.32 -2.80
N LEU A 203 -3.76 -14.89 -2.34
CA LEU A 203 -4.91 -14.68 -3.23
C LEU A 203 -4.68 -13.52 -4.21
N PRO A 204 -4.23 -12.31 -3.79
CA PRO A 204 -3.84 -11.28 -4.73
C PRO A 204 -2.68 -11.73 -5.61
N GLY A 205 -1.68 -12.41 -5.04
CA GLY A 205 -0.53 -12.93 -5.80
C GLY A 205 -0.94 -13.87 -6.93
N LEU A 206 -1.86 -14.81 -6.66
CA LEU A 206 -2.41 -15.74 -7.64
C LEU A 206 -3.19 -15.02 -8.74
N ALA A 207 -4.04 -14.04 -8.37
CA ALA A 207 -4.79 -13.25 -9.34
C ALA A 207 -3.85 -12.47 -10.29
N LEU A 208 -2.82 -11.83 -9.72
CA LEU A 208 -1.81 -11.06 -10.45
C LEU A 208 -0.96 -11.96 -11.36
N LEU A 209 -0.52 -13.11 -10.85
CA LEU A 209 0.25 -14.09 -11.63
C LEU A 209 -0.60 -14.60 -12.81
N SER A 210 -1.85 -14.95 -12.56
CA SER A 210 -2.79 -15.42 -13.59
C SER A 210 -2.99 -14.38 -14.68
N PHE A 211 -3.15 -13.10 -14.29
CA PHE A 211 -3.25 -12.00 -15.25
C PHE A 211 -1.94 -11.76 -16.02
N GLY A 212 -0.79 -11.91 -15.36
CA GLY A 212 0.52 -11.84 -16.01
C GLY A 212 0.73 -12.93 -17.06
N ILE A 213 0.30 -14.17 -16.75
CA ILE A 213 0.31 -15.30 -17.71
C ILE A 213 -0.63 -14.99 -18.89
N LEU A 214 -1.80 -14.42 -18.63
CA LEU A 214 -2.73 -14.01 -19.68
C LEU A 214 -2.10 -12.97 -20.63
N ILE A 215 -1.38 -11.97 -20.11
CA ILE A 215 -0.63 -11.01 -20.93
C ILE A 215 0.49 -11.71 -21.71
N ALA A 216 1.15 -12.72 -21.14
CA ALA A 216 2.19 -13.47 -21.85
C ALA A 216 1.62 -14.24 -23.06
N VAL A 217 0.41 -14.80 -22.93
CA VAL A 217 -0.29 -15.50 -24.03
C VAL A 217 -0.96 -14.51 -25.00
N ARG A 218 -1.38 -13.33 -24.51
CA ARG A 218 -2.05 -12.28 -25.28
C ARG A 218 -1.40 -10.91 -25.05
N PRO A 219 -0.24 -10.62 -25.68
CA PRO A 219 0.46 -9.34 -25.49
C PRO A 219 -0.36 -8.11 -25.86
N SER A 220 -1.38 -8.26 -26.73
CA SER A 220 -2.31 -7.19 -27.10
C SER A 220 -3.06 -6.61 -25.89
N LEU A 221 -3.29 -7.39 -24.83
CA LEU A 221 -3.89 -6.89 -23.58
C LEU A 221 -2.94 -5.90 -22.88
N GLY A 222 -1.65 -6.20 -22.87
CA GLY A 222 -0.64 -5.27 -22.34
C GLY A 222 -0.54 -4.01 -23.20
N VAL A 223 -0.56 -4.13 -24.52
CA VAL A 223 -0.54 -2.96 -25.43
C VAL A 223 -1.82 -2.12 -25.27
N TYR A 224 -2.97 -2.74 -25.04
CA TYR A 224 -4.22 -2.02 -24.79
C TYR A 224 -4.16 -1.14 -23.53
N MET A 225 -3.44 -1.60 -22.50
CA MET A 225 -3.22 -0.85 -21.26
C MET A 225 -2.15 0.25 -21.38
N MET A 226 -1.54 0.42 -22.55
CA MET A 226 -0.53 1.44 -22.77
C MET A 226 -1.08 2.83 -22.44
N GLY A 227 -0.30 3.63 -21.72
CA GLY A 227 -0.53 5.07 -21.56
C GLY A 227 0.09 5.87 -22.71
N LEU A 228 0.95 6.83 -22.36
CA LEU A 228 1.67 7.71 -23.31
C LEU A 228 3.00 7.14 -23.83
N TYR A 229 3.28 5.86 -23.57
CA TYR A 229 4.56 5.26 -23.96
C TYR A 229 4.68 5.12 -25.48
N LYS A 230 5.89 5.39 -26.00
CA LYS A 230 6.19 5.31 -27.44
C LYS A 230 6.54 3.90 -27.92
N ASN A 231 6.86 2.96 -27.02
CA ASN A 231 7.30 1.61 -27.36
C ASN A 231 6.33 0.53 -26.85
N ALA A 232 5.52 0.02 -27.78
CA ALA A 232 4.49 -1.01 -27.57
C ALA A 232 5.01 -2.27 -26.86
N SER A 233 6.10 -2.82 -27.39
CA SER A 233 6.66 -4.09 -26.94
C SER A 233 7.35 -3.98 -25.59
N ALA A 234 8.09 -2.88 -25.36
CA ALA A 234 8.75 -2.63 -24.08
C ALA A 234 7.75 -2.50 -22.93
N PHE A 235 6.65 -1.78 -23.14
CA PHE A 235 5.60 -1.63 -22.13
C PHE A 235 4.90 -2.96 -21.83
N ALA A 236 4.49 -3.71 -22.87
CA ALA A 236 3.85 -5.00 -22.68
C ALA A 236 4.77 -5.99 -21.94
N TYR A 237 6.09 -5.93 -22.22
CA TYR A 237 7.08 -6.71 -21.48
C TYR A 237 7.19 -6.27 -20.01
N ALA A 238 7.31 -4.97 -19.74
CA ALA A 238 7.39 -4.45 -18.38
C ALA A 238 6.14 -4.80 -17.55
N LEU A 239 4.96 -4.69 -18.16
CA LEU A 239 3.69 -5.03 -17.53
C LEU A 239 3.59 -6.54 -17.24
N LYS A 240 4.02 -7.38 -18.19
CA LYS A 240 4.14 -8.84 -17.99
C LYS A 240 5.06 -9.16 -16.81
N VAL A 241 6.25 -8.57 -16.77
CA VAL A 241 7.21 -8.78 -15.67
C VAL A 241 6.62 -8.35 -14.34
N MET A 242 6.00 -7.17 -14.28
CA MET A 242 5.35 -6.65 -13.08
C MET A 242 4.32 -7.64 -12.52
N PHE A 243 3.40 -8.13 -13.35
CA PHE A 243 2.34 -9.04 -12.90
C PHE A 243 2.85 -10.44 -12.55
N ILE A 244 3.72 -11.01 -13.37
CA ILE A 244 4.26 -12.37 -13.11
C ILE A 244 5.20 -12.35 -11.90
N ALA A 245 6.24 -11.51 -11.93
CA ALA A 245 7.23 -11.47 -10.85
C ALA A 245 6.60 -10.95 -9.55
N GLY A 246 5.74 -9.92 -9.63
CA GLY A 246 5.01 -9.40 -8.49
C GLY A 246 4.05 -10.41 -7.88
N GLY A 247 3.25 -11.08 -8.70
CA GLY A 247 2.32 -12.13 -8.26
C GLY A 247 3.04 -13.31 -7.62
N ALA A 248 4.09 -13.83 -8.28
CA ALA A 248 4.92 -14.91 -7.76
C ALA A 248 5.60 -14.52 -6.44
N MET A 249 6.15 -13.31 -6.35
CA MET A 249 6.75 -12.79 -5.12
C MET A 249 5.76 -12.79 -3.96
N LEU A 250 4.55 -12.26 -4.15
CA LEU A 250 3.53 -12.27 -3.08
C LEU A 250 3.17 -13.69 -2.63
N MET A 251 3.02 -14.62 -3.57
CA MET A 251 2.75 -16.03 -3.26
C MET A 251 3.89 -16.67 -2.47
N VAL A 252 5.15 -16.46 -2.89
CA VAL A 252 6.33 -17.00 -2.21
C VAL A 252 6.47 -16.43 -0.81
N ILE A 253 6.31 -15.12 -0.63
CA ILE A 253 6.32 -14.49 0.69
C ILE A 253 5.19 -15.06 1.55
N GLY A 254 3.98 -15.22 0.99
CA GLY A 254 2.85 -15.82 1.70
C GLY A 254 3.17 -17.22 2.23
N VAL A 255 3.73 -18.08 1.38
CA VAL A 255 4.15 -19.44 1.76
C VAL A 255 5.25 -19.41 2.83
N ALA A 256 6.28 -18.57 2.64
CA ALA A 256 7.38 -18.43 3.59
C ALA A 256 6.89 -17.97 4.97
N VAL A 257 5.99 -16.99 5.01
CA VAL A 257 5.40 -16.47 6.25
C VAL A 257 4.53 -17.54 6.93
N LEU A 258 3.76 -18.32 6.17
CA LEU A 258 2.96 -19.42 6.73
C LEU A 258 3.83 -20.42 7.48
N PHE A 259 4.92 -20.87 6.87
CA PHE A 259 5.85 -21.82 7.49
C PHE A 259 6.58 -21.21 8.69
N ALA A 260 7.12 -20.00 8.54
CA ALA A 260 7.84 -19.32 9.62
C ALA A 260 6.96 -19.10 10.86
N LEU A 261 5.72 -18.65 10.67
CA LEU A 261 4.81 -18.38 11.79
C LEU A 261 4.23 -19.65 12.42
N LYS A 262 3.99 -20.71 11.64
CA LYS A 262 3.61 -22.03 12.19
C LYS A 262 4.75 -22.65 13.00
N GLY A 263 5.98 -22.58 12.49
CA GLY A 263 7.17 -23.08 13.18
C GLY A 263 7.34 -22.43 14.56
N LYS A 264 7.27 -21.10 14.64
CA LYS A 264 7.33 -20.37 15.92
C LYS A 264 6.25 -20.79 16.91
N ARG A 265 5.02 -21.05 16.45
CA ARG A 265 3.92 -21.50 17.32
C ARG A 265 4.17 -22.91 17.88
N ALA A 266 4.68 -23.81 17.05
CA ALA A 266 5.02 -25.17 17.50
C ALA A 266 6.12 -25.15 18.57
N THR A 267 7.19 -24.37 18.36
CA THR A 267 8.28 -24.23 19.34
C THR A 267 7.83 -23.58 20.66
N ALA A 268 6.93 -22.60 20.60
CA ALA A 268 6.39 -21.98 21.80
C ALA A 268 5.53 -22.95 22.63
N GLN A 269 4.82 -23.88 21.98
CA GLN A 269 4.01 -24.90 22.66
C GLN A 269 4.88 -26.00 23.28
N SER A 270 5.96 -26.42 22.62
CA SER A 270 6.89 -27.43 23.16
C SER A 270 7.69 -26.94 24.38
N ASN A 271 7.91 -25.64 24.52
CA ASN A 271 8.62 -25.07 25.67
C ASN A 271 7.73 -24.91 26.92
N LEU A 272 6.44 -25.22 26.81
CA LEU A 272 5.46 -25.15 27.91
C LEU A 272 5.05 -26.55 28.42
N THR A 273 5.60 -27.61 27.82
CA THR A 273 5.40 -29.03 28.18
C THR A 273 6.69 -29.61 28.72
#